data_AF-A0A2N4UFY1-F1
#
_entry.id   AF-A0A2N4UFY1-F1
#
_cell.length_a   1.000
_cell.length_b   1.000
_cell.length_c   1.000
_cell.angle_alpha   90.00
_cell.angle_beta   90.00
_cell.angle_gamma   90.00
#
_symmetry.space_group_name_H-M   'P 1'
#
loop_
_entity.id
_entity.type
_entity.pdbx_description
1 polymer ?
#
loop_
_entity_poly.entity_id
_entity_poly.type
_entity_poly.pdbx_seq_one_letter_code
_entity_poly.pdbx_strand_id
1 'polypeptide(L)'
;MKQDTHDQEKQRAALEHHQRQAQARDDLQTLKDHDFYTRLGLAGPDTGTPDDAFVISIHCERWTLQGLEAGGASTHDIELDRVIVDADDLLRHGRDYGISGSSCTDPSMTADIWFRSTYPPEDRAYFEQGVQKYYSLHIHEVNGHPPGPTDYQRVADLIGVRFDQALQRQEQGHEPEGPDLCP
;
A
#
# COMPACT_ATOMS: atom_id res chain seq x y z
N MET A 1 34.54 7.62 -23.21
CA MET A 1 33.31 7.54 -22.39
C MET A 1 32.70 6.14 -22.44
N LYS A 2 33.47 5.08 -22.16
CA LYS A 2 32.96 3.69 -22.04
C LYS A 2 33.31 3.04 -20.69
N GLN A 3 34.02 3.78 -19.83
CA GLN A 3 34.53 3.29 -18.55
C GLN A 3 33.44 3.40 -17.47
N ASP A 4 32.72 4.52 -17.44
CA ASP A 4 31.66 4.80 -16.46
C ASP A 4 30.54 3.76 -16.42
N THR A 5 30.15 3.20 -17.58
CA THR A 5 29.07 2.21 -17.65
C THR A 5 29.49 0.87 -17.03
N HIS A 6 30.76 0.49 -17.19
CA HIS A 6 31.29 -0.77 -16.67
C HIS A 6 31.51 -0.71 -15.16
N ASP A 7 31.93 0.45 -14.64
CA ASP A 7 32.05 0.67 -13.21
C ASP A 7 30.69 0.69 -12.50
N GLN A 8 29.65 1.25 -13.14
CA GLN A 8 28.28 1.26 -12.60
C GLN A 8 27.64 -0.14 -12.57
N GLU A 9 27.87 -0.96 -13.59
CA GLU A 9 27.39 -2.33 -13.65
C GLU A 9 28.06 -3.21 -12.57
N LYS A 10 29.36 -3.00 -12.34
CA LYS A 10 30.12 -3.71 -11.32
C LYS A 10 29.67 -3.35 -9.90
N GLN A 11 29.30 -2.08 -9.67
CA GLN A 11 28.73 -1.63 -8.40
C GLN A 11 27.35 -2.25 -8.13
N ARG A 12 26.49 -2.35 -9.15
CA ARG A 12 25.18 -3.01 -9.02
C ARG A 12 25.31 -4.50 -8.72
N ALA A 13 26.18 -5.20 -9.44
CA ALA A 13 26.44 -6.62 -9.19
C ALA A 13 26.99 -6.88 -7.77
N ALA A 14 27.83 -5.97 -7.26
CA ALA A 14 28.34 -6.05 -5.89
C ALA A 14 27.24 -5.83 -4.83
N LEU A 15 26.33 -4.88 -5.06
CA LEU A 15 25.17 -4.64 -4.18
C LEU A 15 24.21 -5.83 -4.16
N GLU A 16 23.88 -6.39 -5.33
CA GLU A 16 23.03 -7.58 -5.44
C GLU A 16 23.65 -8.81 -4.77
N HIS A 17 24.97 -8.98 -4.86
CA HIS A 17 25.67 -10.06 -4.18
C HIS A 17 25.66 -9.88 -2.66
N HIS A 18 25.85 -8.65 -2.18
CA HIS A 18 25.78 -8.33 -0.75
C HIS A 18 24.36 -8.56 -0.21
N GLN A 19 23.33 -8.14 -0.96
CA GLN A 19 21.93 -8.34 -0.61
C GLN A 19 21.56 -9.83 -0.56
N ARG A 20 21.98 -10.62 -1.56
CA ARG A 20 21.79 -12.09 -1.55
C ARG A 20 22.51 -12.76 -0.38
N GLN A 21 23.68 -12.27 -0.02
CA GLN A 21 24.45 -12.80 1.11
C GLN A 21 23.83 -12.42 2.47
N ALA A 22 23.23 -11.23 2.59
CA ALA A 22 22.46 -10.83 3.77
C ALA A 22 21.21 -11.71 3.92
N GLN A 23 20.44 -11.86 2.83
CA GLN A 23 19.25 -12.71 2.81
C GLN A 23 19.57 -14.15 3.21
N ALA A 24 20.63 -14.75 2.64
CA ALA A 24 21.01 -16.11 2.98
C ALA A 24 21.46 -16.29 4.45
N ARG A 25 21.96 -15.23 5.09
CA ARG A 25 22.34 -15.25 6.51
C ARG A 25 21.09 -15.16 7.40
N ASP A 26 20.13 -14.33 7.02
CA ASP A 26 18.86 -14.17 7.73
C ASP A 26 18.00 -15.43 7.61
N ASP A 27 17.94 -16.06 6.43
CA ASP A 27 17.24 -17.33 6.21
C ASP A 27 17.88 -18.47 7.04
N LEU A 28 19.22 -18.52 7.09
CA LEU A 28 19.94 -19.53 7.89
C LEU A 28 19.74 -19.31 9.40
N GLN A 29 19.64 -18.06 9.84
CA GLN A 29 19.36 -17.72 11.23
C GLN A 29 17.94 -18.12 11.62
N THR A 30 16.96 -17.80 10.75
CA THR A 30 15.55 -18.20 10.91
C THR A 30 15.39 -19.72 11.02
N LEU A 31 16.10 -20.50 10.18
CA LEU A 31 16.10 -21.96 10.23
C LEU A 31 16.68 -22.51 11.54
N LYS A 32 17.73 -21.88 12.09
CA LYS A 32 18.34 -22.29 13.36
C LYS A 32 17.44 -21.99 14.55
N ASP A 33 16.79 -20.84 14.54
CA ASP A 33 15.84 -20.46 15.57
C ASP A 33 14.64 -21.42 15.55
N HIS A 34 14.09 -21.73 14.37
CA HIS A 34 13.01 -22.72 14.25
C HIS A 34 13.38 -24.11 14.83
N ASP A 35 14.58 -24.62 14.56
CA ASP A 35 15.06 -25.90 15.13
C ASP A 35 15.20 -25.84 16.66
N PHE A 36 15.62 -24.69 17.21
CA PHE A 36 15.72 -24.47 18.65
C PHE A 36 14.37 -24.58 19.36
N TYR A 37 13.33 -23.92 18.85
CA TYR A 37 11.99 -23.96 19.45
C TYR A 37 11.32 -25.33 19.29
N THR A 38 11.48 -25.95 18.11
CA THR A 38 10.99 -27.32 17.86
C THR A 38 11.55 -28.31 18.87
N ARG A 39 12.86 -28.21 19.19
CA ARG A 39 13.52 -29.09 20.16
C ARG A 39 13.05 -28.87 21.60
N LEU A 40 12.59 -27.68 21.93
CA LEU A 40 12.04 -27.34 23.25
C LEU A 40 10.54 -27.69 23.38
N GLY A 41 9.90 -28.18 22.31
CA GLY A 41 8.45 -28.40 22.30
C GLY A 41 7.65 -27.12 22.46
N LEU A 42 8.28 -25.97 22.17
CA LEU A 42 7.64 -24.66 22.14
C LEU A 42 7.22 -24.41 20.70
N ALA A 43 6.06 -23.78 20.50
CA ALA A 43 5.82 -23.10 19.24
C ALA A 43 6.97 -22.11 19.04
N GLY A 44 7.58 -22.12 17.84
CA GLY A 44 8.53 -21.07 17.49
C GLY A 44 7.90 -19.69 17.69
N PRO A 45 8.69 -18.60 17.80
CA PRO A 45 8.14 -17.29 17.51
C PRO A 45 7.46 -17.45 16.15
N ASP A 46 6.19 -17.07 16.06
CA ASP A 46 5.48 -17.02 14.79
C ASP A 46 6.30 -16.13 13.85
N THR A 47 7.25 -16.72 13.13
CA THR A 47 7.82 -16.16 11.91
C THR A 47 6.86 -16.48 10.77
N GLY A 48 5.55 -16.46 11.05
CA GLY A 48 4.60 -16.14 10.03
C GLY A 48 5.07 -14.81 9.45
N THR A 49 5.15 -14.75 8.12
CA THR A 49 4.82 -13.48 7.46
C THR A 49 3.73 -12.82 8.29
N PRO A 50 3.91 -11.59 8.79
CA PRO A 50 2.88 -10.96 9.62
C PRO A 50 1.57 -11.18 8.89
N ASP A 51 0.59 -11.76 9.60
CA ASP A 51 -0.77 -11.82 9.07
C ASP A 51 -1.07 -10.37 8.67
N ASP A 52 -1.03 -10.09 7.36
CA ASP A 52 -1.18 -8.76 6.74
C ASP A 52 0.12 -7.93 6.58
N ALA A 53 1.02 -8.40 5.72
CA ALA A 53 2.08 -7.57 5.13
C ALA A 53 1.58 -6.81 3.90
N PHE A 54 1.93 -5.53 3.78
CA PHE A 54 1.55 -4.65 2.67
C PHE A 54 2.78 -3.97 2.08
N VAL A 55 2.85 -3.84 0.76
CA VAL A 55 3.83 -2.98 0.08
C VAL A 55 3.13 -1.69 -0.33
N ILE A 56 3.55 -0.56 0.24
CA ILE A 56 2.87 0.73 0.06
C ILE A 56 3.78 1.84 -0.49
N SER A 57 3.19 2.79 -1.21
CA SER A 57 3.81 4.10 -1.49
C SER A 57 2.87 5.21 -1.06
N ILE A 58 3.43 6.32 -0.57
CA ILE A 58 2.67 7.53 -0.25
C ILE A 58 3.24 8.68 -1.07
N HIS A 59 2.38 9.27 -1.90
CA HIS A 59 2.72 10.45 -2.69
C HIS A 59 2.09 11.68 -2.06
N CYS A 60 2.80 12.81 -2.13
CA CYS A 60 2.30 14.12 -1.72
C CYS A 60 2.14 15.02 -2.94
N GLU A 61 0.97 15.61 -3.08
CA GLU A 61 0.69 16.66 -4.04
C GLU A 61 0.58 18.00 -3.32
N ARG A 62 1.45 18.95 -3.66
CA ARG A 62 1.51 20.28 -3.05
C ARG A 62 0.96 21.35 -3.99
N TRP A 63 -0.03 22.07 -3.50
CA TRP A 63 -0.65 23.21 -4.17
C TRP A 63 -0.32 24.48 -3.41
N THR A 64 0.22 25.48 -4.09
CA THR A 64 0.37 26.83 -3.54
C THR A 64 -0.83 27.67 -3.97
N LEU A 65 -1.20 28.67 -3.17
CA LEU A 65 -2.26 29.61 -3.53
C LEU A 65 -2.01 30.26 -4.90
N GLN A 66 -0.76 30.66 -5.16
CA GLN A 66 -0.36 31.22 -6.46
C GLN A 66 -0.53 30.20 -7.61
N GLY A 67 -0.27 28.91 -7.36
CA GLY A 67 -0.49 27.84 -8.33
C GLY A 67 -1.97 27.62 -8.62
N LEU A 68 -2.83 27.59 -7.59
CA LEU A 68 -4.28 27.45 -7.76
C LEU A 68 -4.89 28.63 -8.54
N GLU A 69 -4.49 29.86 -8.22
CA GLU A 69 -5.00 31.06 -8.90
C GLU A 69 -4.51 31.19 -10.35
N ALA A 70 -3.29 30.70 -10.64
CA ALA A 70 -2.71 30.75 -11.97
C ALA A 70 -3.10 29.55 -12.87
N GLY A 71 -3.85 28.57 -12.36
CA GLY A 71 -4.06 27.29 -13.04
C GLY A 71 -2.75 26.49 -13.23
N GLY A 72 -1.76 26.75 -12.38
CA GLY A 72 -0.45 26.12 -12.41
C GLY A 72 -0.49 24.65 -11.97
N ALA A 73 0.57 23.91 -12.30
CA ALA A 73 0.72 22.52 -11.91
C ALA A 73 1.11 22.39 -10.43
N SER A 74 0.59 21.35 -9.78
CA SER A 74 1.03 20.93 -8.46
C SER A 74 2.47 20.39 -8.48
N THR A 75 3.14 20.46 -7.33
CA THR A 75 4.41 19.74 -7.15
C THR A 75 4.11 18.36 -6.57
N HIS A 76 4.68 17.33 -7.17
CA HIS A 76 4.56 15.95 -6.70
C HIS A 76 5.84 15.50 -5.99
N ASP A 77 5.69 14.92 -4.82
CA ASP A 77 6.77 14.33 -4.02
C ASP A 77 6.39 12.91 -3.59
N ILE A 78 7.40 12.10 -3.27
CA ILE A 78 7.23 10.75 -2.74
C ILE A 78 7.67 10.77 -1.27
N GLU A 79 6.72 10.54 -0.37
CA GLU A 79 6.96 10.48 1.09
C GLU A 79 7.46 9.10 1.49
N LEU A 80 6.85 8.06 0.93
CA LEU A 80 7.25 6.66 1.10
C LEU A 80 7.23 5.99 -0.26
N ASP A 81 8.27 5.21 -0.56
CA ASP A 81 8.36 4.45 -1.81
C ASP A 81 8.51 2.96 -1.52
N ARG A 82 7.48 2.18 -1.90
CA ARG A 82 7.46 0.71 -1.88
C ARG A 82 7.99 0.11 -0.57
N VAL A 83 7.48 0.62 0.54
CA VAL A 83 7.85 0.18 1.89
C VAL A 83 6.95 -0.97 2.30
N ILE A 84 7.54 -2.00 2.90
CA ILE A 84 6.81 -3.11 3.51
C ILE A 84 6.35 -2.68 4.90
N VAL A 85 5.06 -2.77 5.17
CA VAL A 85 4.42 -2.42 6.45
C VAL A 85 3.46 -3.52 6.90
N ASP A 86 3.20 -3.62 8.20
CA ASP A 86 2.13 -4.45 8.73
C ASP A 86 0.80 -3.67 8.81
N ALA A 87 -0.26 -4.32 9.30
CA ALA A 87 -1.58 -3.71 9.44
C ALA A 87 -1.61 -2.51 10.42
N ASP A 88 -0.86 -2.57 11.51
CA ASP A 88 -0.81 -1.49 12.51
C ASP A 88 -0.09 -0.26 11.94
N ASP A 89 1.02 -0.48 11.24
CA ASP A 89 1.74 0.56 10.52
C ASP A 89 0.90 1.16 9.40
N LEU A 90 0.15 0.34 8.65
CA LEU A 90 -0.76 0.80 7.61
C LEU A 90 -1.87 1.69 8.19
N LEU A 91 -2.49 1.30 9.30
CA LEU A 91 -3.47 2.11 10.02
C LEU A 91 -2.86 3.44 10.49
N ARG A 92 -1.65 3.39 11.08
CA ARG A 92 -0.93 4.58 11.53
C ARG A 92 -0.67 5.54 10.37
N HIS A 93 -0.16 5.04 9.24
CA HIS A 93 0.08 5.84 8.05
C HIS A 93 -1.22 6.43 7.48
N GLY A 94 -2.32 5.66 7.44
CA GLY A 94 -3.62 6.17 7.04
C GLY A 94 -4.05 7.39 7.86
N ARG A 95 -3.84 7.34 9.18
CA ARG A 95 -4.14 8.45 10.09
C ARG A 95 -3.18 9.63 9.92
N ASP A 96 -1.87 9.36 9.90
CA ASP A 96 -0.84 10.41 9.88
C ASP A 96 -0.91 11.26 8.61
N TYR A 97 -1.25 10.64 7.47
CA TYR A 97 -1.40 11.30 6.18
C TYR A 97 -2.85 11.73 5.88
N GLY A 98 -3.79 11.53 6.82
CA GLY A 98 -5.18 11.95 6.69
C GLY A 98 -5.93 11.28 5.53
N ILE A 99 -5.63 10.02 5.25
CA ILE A 99 -6.28 9.25 4.19
C ILE A 99 -7.74 8.98 4.58
N SER A 100 -8.66 9.43 3.73
CA SER A 100 -10.09 9.48 4.07
C SER A 100 -11.03 9.13 2.92
N GLY A 101 -10.53 9.04 1.69
CA GLY A 101 -11.35 8.75 0.51
C GLY A 101 -10.79 7.61 -0.34
N SER A 102 -11.69 6.83 -0.93
CA SER A 102 -11.32 5.85 -1.96
C SER A 102 -10.98 6.58 -3.26
N SER A 103 -10.02 6.04 -4.01
CA SER A 103 -9.72 6.57 -5.34
C SER A 103 -10.71 6.14 -6.41
N CYS A 104 -11.34 4.98 -6.18
CA CYS A 104 -12.25 4.34 -7.11
C CYS A 104 -13.59 4.05 -6.43
N THR A 105 -14.64 4.12 -7.23
CA THR A 105 -16.00 3.72 -6.83
C THR A 105 -16.19 2.21 -6.98
N ASP A 106 -15.45 1.56 -7.89
CA ASP A 106 -15.52 0.11 -8.16
C ASP A 106 -14.11 -0.51 -8.27
N PRO A 107 -13.67 -1.26 -7.25
CA PRO A 107 -12.34 -1.87 -7.22
C PRO A 107 -12.17 -3.02 -8.23
N SER A 108 -13.24 -3.51 -8.86
CA SER A 108 -13.14 -4.51 -9.93
C SER A 108 -12.66 -3.93 -11.26
N MET A 109 -12.69 -2.60 -11.41
CA MET A 109 -12.37 -1.88 -12.65
C MET A 109 -10.91 -1.41 -12.74
N THR A 110 -10.12 -1.56 -11.68
CA THR A 110 -8.73 -1.10 -11.61
C THR A 110 -7.82 -2.17 -11.03
N ALA A 111 -6.67 -2.39 -11.65
CA ALA A 111 -5.63 -3.25 -11.10
C ALA A 111 -4.86 -2.57 -9.95
N ASP A 112 -4.88 -1.23 -9.92
CA ASP A 112 -4.19 -0.45 -8.91
C ASP A 112 -5.16 -0.01 -7.82
N ILE A 113 -4.82 -0.32 -6.57
CA ILE A 113 -5.60 0.06 -5.38
C ILE A 113 -4.91 1.25 -4.73
N TRP A 114 -5.65 2.35 -4.59
CA TRP A 114 -5.14 3.50 -3.86
C TRP A 114 -6.24 4.28 -3.15
N PHE A 115 -5.83 5.08 -2.18
CA PHE A 115 -6.67 5.92 -1.35
C PHE A 115 -6.09 7.33 -1.31
N ARG A 116 -6.90 8.31 -0.96
CA ARG A 116 -6.46 9.71 -0.93
C ARG A 116 -6.93 10.44 0.32
N SER A 117 -6.21 11.48 0.70
CA SER A 117 -6.75 12.50 1.61
C SER A 117 -7.76 13.37 0.86
N THR A 118 -8.90 13.64 1.47
CA THR A 118 -9.93 14.54 0.89
C THR A 118 -9.73 15.99 1.30
N TYR A 119 -8.97 16.23 2.36
CA TYR A 119 -8.70 17.55 2.89
C TYR A 119 -7.20 17.69 3.16
N PRO A 120 -6.62 18.89 2.93
CA PRO A 120 -5.26 19.14 3.32
C PRO A 120 -5.14 19.23 4.84
N PRO A 121 -3.99 18.83 5.43
CA PRO A 121 -3.76 19.04 6.84
C PRO A 121 -3.70 20.54 7.15
N GLU A 122 -4.41 20.97 8.19
CA GLU A 122 -4.41 22.35 8.68
C GLU A 122 -3.14 22.63 9.53
N ASP A 123 -1.98 22.42 8.93
CA ASP A 123 -0.68 22.65 9.55
C ASP A 123 -0.22 24.12 9.41
N ARG A 124 0.95 24.43 9.97
CA ARG A 124 1.51 25.77 9.91
C ARG A 124 1.75 26.26 8.47
N ALA A 125 2.12 25.37 7.55
CA ALA A 125 2.34 25.73 6.14
C ALA A 125 1.01 26.07 5.44
N TYR A 126 -0.08 25.37 5.79
CA TYR A 126 -1.41 25.70 5.33
C TYR A 126 -1.81 27.13 5.74
N PHE A 127 -1.70 27.48 7.02
CA PHE A 127 -2.14 28.80 7.50
C PHE A 127 -1.20 29.95 7.17
N GLU A 128 0.12 29.75 7.23
CA GLU A 128 1.08 30.84 7.04
C GLU A 128 1.48 31.04 5.57
N GLN A 129 1.48 29.97 4.78
CA GLN A 129 2.00 29.99 3.40
C GLN A 129 0.92 29.69 2.36
N GLY A 130 -0.30 29.32 2.78
CA GLY A 130 -1.38 28.93 1.88
C GLY A 130 -1.05 27.68 1.07
N VAL A 131 -0.22 26.78 1.62
CA VAL A 131 0.19 25.54 0.96
C VAL A 131 -0.78 24.44 1.34
N GLN A 132 -1.47 23.87 0.36
CA GLN A 132 -2.33 22.70 0.54
C GLN A 132 -1.58 21.44 0.13
N LYS A 133 -1.61 20.42 0.98
CA LYS A 133 -0.99 19.12 0.71
C LYS A 133 -2.05 18.04 0.64
N TYR A 134 -2.08 17.29 -0.44
CA TYR A 134 -2.93 16.11 -0.57
C TYR A 134 -2.05 14.87 -0.65
N TYR A 135 -2.50 13.78 -0.05
CA TYR A 135 -1.74 12.54 0.00
C TYR A 135 -2.48 11.43 -0.72
N SER A 136 -1.72 10.59 -1.42
CA SER A 136 -2.22 9.39 -2.09
C SER A 136 -1.47 8.17 -1.58
N LEU A 137 -2.20 7.23 -0.98
CA LEU A 137 -1.69 5.96 -0.49
C LEU A 137 -1.95 4.88 -1.55
N HIS A 138 -0.88 4.33 -2.13
CA HIS A 138 -0.93 3.24 -3.09
C HIS A 138 -0.59 1.91 -2.42
N ILE A 139 -1.40 0.88 -2.69
CA ILE A 139 -1.14 -0.50 -2.27
C ILE A 139 -0.66 -1.28 -3.49
N HIS A 140 0.60 -1.73 -3.45
CA HIS A 140 1.22 -2.48 -4.55
C HIS A 140 1.07 -3.99 -4.36
N GLU A 141 1.18 -4.46 -3.12
CA GLU A 141 1.10 -5.88 -2.78
C GLU A 141 0.46 -6.07 -1.41
N VAL A 142 -0.26 -7.19 -1.25
CA VAL A 142 -0.83 -7.68 0.00
C VAL A 142 -0.40 -9.12 0.18
N ASN A 143 0.28 -9.41 1.28
CA ASN A 143 0.83 -10.74 1.59
C ASN A 143 1.65 -11.33 0.43
N GLY A 144 2.43 -10.49 -0.28
CA GLY A 144 3.28 -10.88 -1.41
C GLY A 144 2.56 -11.13 -2.74
N HIS A 145 1.28 -10.76 -2.85
CA HIS A 145 0.48 -10.91 -4.06
C HIS A 145 -0.08 -9.56 -4.52
N PRO A 146 -0.31 -9.35 -5.83
CA PRO A 146 -1.02 -8.18 -6.31
C PRO A 146 -2.41 -8.09 -5.66
N PRO A 147 -2.84 -6.89 -5.24
CA PRO A 147 -4.05 -6.75 -4.45
C PRO A 147 -5.31 -6.99 -5.29
N GLY A 148 -6.28 -7.73 -4.72
CA GLY A 148 -7.58 -7.98 -5.34
C GLY A 148 -8.71 -7.11 -4.77
N PRO A 149 -9.94 -7.25 -5.32
CA PRO A 149 -11.10 -6.50 -4.83
C PRO A 149 -11.43 -6.74 -3.35
N THR A 150 -11.20 -7.96 -2.84
CA THR A 150 -11.40 -8.29 -1.42
C THR A 150 -10.37 -7.60 -0.54
N ASP A 151 -9.12 -7.49 -1.01
CA ASP A 151 -8.07 -6.75 -0.30
C ASP A 151 -8.36 -5.26 -0.28
N TYR A 152 -8.97 -4.70 -1.34
CA TYR A 152 -9.43 -3.31 -1.34
C TYR A 152 -10.33 -3.04 -0.13
N GLN A 153 -11.41 -3.82 0.01
CA GLN A 153 -12.39 -3.63 1.08
C GLN A 153 -11.74 -3.80 2.44
N ARG A 154 -10.88 -4.83 2.60
CA ARG A 154 -10.14 -5.06 3.83
C ARG A 154 -9.25 -3.88 4.21
N VAL A 155 -8.48 -3.36 3.26
CA VAL A 155 -7.60 -2.20 3.52
C VAL A 155 -8.44 -0.98 3.83
N ALA A 156 -9.53 -0.73 3.10
CA ALA A 156 -10.45 0.38 3.36
C ALA A 156 -11.02 0.34 4.79
N ASP A 157 -11.47 -0.84 5.23
CA ASP A 157 -11.96 -1.06 6.59
C ASP A 157 -10.86 -0.84 7.63
N LEU A 158 -9.64 -1.31 7.36
CA LEU A 158 -8.49 -1.15 8.24
C LEU A 158 -8.12 0.32 8.45
N ILE A 159 -8.03 1.11 7.37
CA ILE A 159 -7.67 2.53 7.46
C ILE A 159 -8.87 3.45 7.74
N GLY A 160 -10.07 2.88 7.92
CA GLY A 160 -11.29 3.62 8.25
C GLY A 160 -11.87 4.45 7.10
N VAL A 161 -11.49 4.15 5.85
CA VAL A 161 -12.05 4.81 4.67
C VAL A 161 -13.43 4.22 4.37
N ARG A 162 -14.43 5.09 4.30
CA ARG A 162 -15.78 4.69 3.90
C ARG A 162 -15.97 4.92 2.41
N PHE A 163 -16.59 3.94 1.76
CA PHE A 163 -17.15 4.15 0.44
C PHE A 163 -18.52 4.82 0.58
N ASP A 164 -18.79 5.83 -0.25
CA ASP A 164 -20.14 6.40 -0.35
C ASP A 164 -21.16 5.38 -0.89
N GLN A 165 -20.70 4.31 -1.53
CA GLN A 165 -21.46 3.08 -1.80
C GLN A 165 -20.73 1.90 -1.16
N ALA A 166 -21.26 1.37 -0.06
CA ALA A 166 -20.81 0.07 0.45
C ALA A 166 -20.87 -0.94 -0.71
N LEU A 167 -19.74 -1.60 -1.03
CA LEU A 167 -19.73 -2.68 -2.00
C LEU A 167 -20.82 -3.65 -1.57
N GLN A 168 -21.87 -3.80 -2.39
CA GLN A 168 -22.96 -4.70 -2.07
C GLN A 168 -22.34 -6.08 -1.85
N ARG A 169 -22.36 -6.52 -0.57
CA ARG A 169 -22.18 -7.91 -0.18
C ARG A 169 -23.11 -8.70 -1.09
N GLN A 170 -22.56 -9.35 -2.12
CA GLN A 170 -23.32 -10.31 -2.93
C GLN A 170 -23.64 -11.49 -2.01
N GLU A 171 -24.71 -11.36 -1.24
CA GLU A 171 -25.39 -12.50 -0.66
C GLU A 171 -25.98 -13.28 -1.84
N GLN A 172 -25.50 -14.51 -1.96
CA GLN A 172 -25.93 -15.48 -2.94
C GLN A 172 -27.44 -15.70 -2.80
N GLY A 173 -28.18 -15.32 -3.83
CA GLY A 173 -29.59 -15.61 -4.02
C GLY A 173 -29.86 -15.94 -5.49
N HIS A 174 -29.13 -16.91 -6.02
CA HIS A 174 -29.38 -17.49 -7.33
C HIS A 174 -30.48 -18.55 -7.15
N GLU A 175 -31.75 -18.19 -7.36
CA GLU A 175 -32.78 -19.17 -7.70
C GLU A 175 -33.02 -19.09 -9.22
N PRO A 176 -32.63 -20.11 -9.99
CA PRO A 176 -33.05 -20.25 -11.38
C PRO A 176 -34.11 -21.36 -11.48
N GLU A 177 -35.34 -21.04 -11.90
CA GLU A 177 -36.29 -21.94 -12.60
C GLU A 177 -37.64 -21.21 -12.70
N GLY A 178 -38.35 -21.12 -13.83
CA GLY A 178 -38.23 -21.68 -15.17
C GLY A 178 -39.25 -20.96 -16.09
N PRO A 179 -39.31 -21.29 -17.39
CA PRO A 179 -40.13 -20.57 -18.36
C PRO A 179 -41.55 -21.15 -18.43
N ASP A 180 -42.60 -20.33 -18.56
CA ASP A 180 -43.86 -20.82 -19.14
C ASP A 180 -44.70 -19.73 -19.84
N LEU A 181 -44.74 -19.92 -21.15
CA LEU A 181 -45.77 -19.71 -22.18
C LEU A 181 -47.02 -18.84 -21.90
N CYS A 182 -47.33 -18.03 -22.93
CA CYS A 182 -48.50 -17.18 -23.16
C CYS A 182 -49.87 -17.84 -22.95
N PRO A 183 -50.91 -17.01 -22.82
CA PRO A 183 -52.14 -17.15 -23.61
C PRO A 183 -52.29 -16.08 -24.71
#